data_AF-A0A6G3CIH8-F1
#
_entry.id   AF-A0A6G3CIH8-F1
#
_cell.length_a   1.000
_cell.length_b   1.000
_cell.length_c   1.000
_cell.angle_alpha   90.00
_cell.angle_beta   90.00
_cell.angle_gamma   90.00
#
_symmetry.space_group_name_H-M   'P 1'
#
loop_
_entity.id
_entity.type
_entity.pdbx_description
1 polymer ?
#
loop_
_entity_poly.entity_id
_entity_poly.type
_entity_poly.pdbx_seq_one_letter_code
_entity_poly.pdbx_strand_id
1 'polypeptide(L)' 'LVERARWHGRPVVALRFLPRLDTCRARNAARPANRRVPGNVLTWQHDLTIAATPQALIAEGFTAAHDIATLLEDHA' A
#
# COMPACT_ATOMS: atom_id res chain seq x y z
N LEU A 1 13.40 -3.06 -6.66
CA LEU A 1 13.66 -1.92 -5.75
C LEU A 1 14.60 -2.32 -4.61
N VAL A 2 14.22 -3.33 -3.81
CA VAL A 2 15.05 -3.88 -2.71
C VAL A 2 16.45 -4.28 -3.19
N GLU A 3 16.55 -5.04 -4.29
CA GLU A 3 17.84 -5.46 -4.84
C GLU A 3 18.74 -4.28 -5.24
N ARG A 4 18.16 -3.23 -5.84
CA ARG A 4 18.91 -2.01 -6.20
C ARG A 4 19.38 -1.24 -4.97
N ALA A 5 18.54 -1.15 -3.93
CA ALA A 5 18.93 -0.53 -2.66
C ALA A 5 20.08 -1.29 -1.99
N ARG A 6 20.02 -2.63 -2.00
CA ARG A 6 21.10 -3.51 -1.54
C ARG A 6 22.40 -3.30 -2.31
N TRP A 7 22.35 -3.24 -3.65
CA TRP A 7 23.53 -3.01 -4.49
C TRP A 7 24.26 -1.70 -4.13
N HIS A 8 23.52 -0.68 -3.70
CA HIS A 8 24.07 0.61 -3.27
C HIS A 8 24.33 0.73 -1.76
N GLY A 9 24.11 -0.32 -0.96
CA GLY A 9 24.25 -0.25 0.50
C GLY A 9 23.28 0.77 1.15
N ARG A 10 22.08 0.94 0.58
CA ARG A 10 21.09 1.91 1.06
C ARG A 10 19.95 1.20 1.80
N PRO A 11 19.51 1.72 2.96
CA PRO A 11 18.32 1.20 3.62
C PRO A 11 17.09 1.46 2.77
N VAL A 12 16.11 0.55 2.82
CA VAL A 12 14.82 0.69 2.13
C VAL A 12 13.70 0.36 3.09
N VAL A 13 12.71 1.26 3.19
CA VAL A 13 11.60 1.14 4.14
C VAL A 13 10.30 1.01 3.37
N ALA A 14 9.43 0.08 3.78
CA ALA A 14 8.09 -0.06 3.26
C ALA A 14 7.08 0.67 4.14
N LEU A 15 6.19 1.46 3.53
CA LEU A 15 5.03 2.05 4.20
C LEU A 15 3.77 1.44 3.58
N ARG A 16 3.00 0.72 4.39
CA ARG A 16 1.81 0.02 3.94
C ARG A 16 0.57 0.80 4.32
N PHE A 17 -0.17 1.24 3.30
CA PHE A 17 -1.44 1.93 3.44
C PHE A 17 -2.58 0.96 3.16
N LEU A 18 -3.38 0.63 4.18
CA LEU A 18 -4.50 -0.29 4.05
C LEU A 18 -5.82 0.34 4.55
N PRO A 19 -6.34 1.40 3.89
CA PRO A 19 -7.69 1.85 4.16
C PRO A 19 -8.71 0.80 3.72
N ARG A 20 -9.97 0.94 4.15
CA ARG A 20 -11.06 0.06 3.68
C ARG A 20 -11.18 0.13 2.16
N LEU A 21 -11.53 -1.00 1.54
CA LEU A 21 -11.68 -1.08 0.08
C LEU A 21 -12.71 -0.07 -0.46
N ASP A 22 -13.80 0.19 0.28
CA ASP A 22 -14.79 1.20 -0.11
C ASP A 22 -14.20 2.61 -0.16
N THR A 23 -13.31 2.95 0.77
CA THR A 23 -12.59 4.22 0.76
C THR A 23 -11.70 4.32 -0.48
N CYS A 24 -11.01 3.24 -0.85
CA CYS A 24 -10.24 3.17 -2.09
C CYS A 24 -11.13 3.37 -3.32
N ARG A 25 -12.29 2.70 -3.37
CA ARG A 25 -13.25 2.79 -4.48
C ARG A 25 -13.81 4.20 -4.63
N ALA A 26 -14.24 4.81 -3.53
CA ALA A 26 -14.75 6.18 -3.51
C ALA A 26 -13.69 7.18 -4.01
N ARG A 27 -12.45 7.07 -3.49
CA ARG A 27 -11.33 7.91 -3.94
C ARG A 27 -10.99 7.68 -5.41
N ASN A 28 -11.03 6.44 -5.89
CA ASN A 28 -10.77 6.12 -7.30
C ASN A 28 -11.86 6.69 -8.22
N ALA A 29 -13.13 6.61 -7.84
CA ALA A 29 -14.24 7.18 -8.61
C ALA A 29 -14.14 8.72 -8.73
N ALA A 30 -13.64 9.39 -7.69
CA ALA A 30 -13.45 10.84 -7.69
C ALA A 30 -12.25 11.32 -8.54
N ARG A 31 -11.34 10.42 -8.97
CA ARG A 31 -10.18 10.81 -9.81
C ARG A 31 -10.63 11.22 -11.23
N PRO A 32 -9.86 12.05 -11.94
CA PRO A 32 -10.02 12.25 -13.37
C PRO A 32 -9.98 10.91 -14.13
N ALA A 33 -10.74 10.77 -15.21
CA ALA A 33 -10.94 9.49 -15.91
C ALA A 33 -9.62 8.80 -16.30
N ASN A 34 -8.61 9.56 -16.75
CA ASN A 34 -7.28 9.06 -17.11
C ASN A 34 -6.41 8.62 -15.92
N ARG A 35 -6.86 8.81 -14.68
CA ARG A 35 -6.19 8.38 -13.44
C ARG A 35 -6.99 7.39 -12.62
N ARG A 36 -8.16 6.95 -13.13
CA ARG A 36 -8.95 5.88 -12.53
C ARG A 36 -8.36 4.54 -12.93
N VAL A 37 -8.41 3.59 -12.01
CA VAL A 37 -8.13 2.18 -12.32
C VAL A 37 -9.44 1.38 -12.37
N PRO A 38 -9.52 0.30 -13.17
CA PRO A 38 -10.64 -0.62 -13.14
C PRO A 38 -10.88 -1.22 -11.74
N GLY A 39 -12.14 -1.53 -11.42
CA GLY A 39 -12.53 -2.00 -10.07
C GLY A 39 -11.86 -3.32 -9.68
N ASN A 40 -11.69 -4.25 -10.61
CA ASN A 40 -11.00 -5.52 -10.37
C ASN A 40 -9.51 -5.32 -10.07
N VAL A 41 -8.84 -4.38 -10.75
CA VAL A 41 -7.44 -4.02 -10.47
C VAL A 41 -7.33 -3.45 -9.05
N LEU A 42 -8.28 -2.61 -8.64
CA LEU A 42 -8.29 -2.02 -7.31
C LEU A 42 -8.50 -3.07 -6.21
N THR A 43 -9.43 -4.02 -6.42
CA THR A 43 -9.63 -5.15 -5.50
C THR A 43 -8.38 -6.01 -5.42
N TRP A 44 -7.79 -6.39 -6.54
CA TRP A 44 -6.55 -7.17 -6.57
C TRP A 44 -5.39 -6.47 -5.84
N GLN A 45 -5.21 -5.17 -6.03
CA GLN A 45 -4.20 -4.39 -5.30
C GLN A 45 -4.48 -4.35 -3.79
N HIS A 46 -5.75 -4.27 -3.38
CA HIS A 46 -6.14 -4.30 -1.98
C HIS A 46 -5.80 -5.65 -1.33
N ASP A 47 -6.14 -6.75 -2.00
CA ASP A 47 -5.84 -8.11 -1.53
C ASP A 47 -4.33 -8.35 -1.38
N LEU A 48 -3.54 -7.89 -2.36
CA LEU A 48 -2.07 -7.94 -2.26
C LEU A 48 -1.53 -7.12 -1.08
N THR A 49 -2.14 -5.95 -0.81
CA THR A 49 -1.75 -5.11 0.32
C THR A 49 -2.11 -5.75 1.67
N ILE A 50 -3.20 -6.53 1.74
CA ILE A 50 -3.52 -7.33 2.93
C ILE A 50 -2.43 -8.37 3.18
N ALA A 51 -2.00 -9.09 2.14
CA ALA A 51 -1.02 -10.17 2.23
C ALA A 51 0.40 -9.66 2.56
N ALA A 52 0.74 -8.44 2.15
CA ALA A 52 2.06 -7.82 2.36
C ALA A 52 2.26 -7.35 3.81
N THR A 53 2.22 -8.25 4.79
CA THR A 53 2.44 -7.92 6.21
C THR A 53 3.84 -7.31 6.44
N PRO A 54 4.06 -6.53 7.51
CA PRO A 54 5.39 -6.02 7.84
C PRO A 54 6.46 -7.11 7.90
N GLN A 55 6.13 -8.28 8.45
CA GLN A 55 7.02 -9.43 8.53
C GLN A 55 7.35 -10.00 7.14
N ALA A 56 6.36 -10.13 6.25
CA ALA A 56 6.59 -10.59 4.87
C ALA A 56 7.51 -9.61 4.12
N LEU A 57 7.28 -8.30 4.26
CA LEU A 57 8.09 -7.26 3.64
C LEU A 57 9.53 -7.26 4.18
N ILE A 58 9.74 -7.43 5.48
CA ILE A 58 11.09 -7.56 6.05
C ILE A 58 11.78 -8.81 5.49
N ALA A 59 11.07 -9.93 5.37
CA ALA A 59 11.60 -11.17 4.78
C ALA A 59 11.98 -11.00 3.30
N GLU A 60 11.26 -10.18 2.54
CA GLU A 60 11.62 -9.80 1.17
C GLU A 60 12.92 -8.96 1.10
N GLY A 61 13.29 -8.32 2.20
CA GLY A 61 14.54 -7.58 2.32
C GLY A 61 14.43 -6.09 2.59
N PHE A 62 13.24 -5.60 2.95
CA PHE A 62 13.11 -4.26 3.47
C PHE A 62 13.82 -4.13 4.81
N THR A 63 14.49 -3.00 5.04
CA THR A 63 15.16 -2.68 6.30
C THR A 63 14.15 -2.50 7.43
N ALA A 64 13.00 -1.91 7.12
CA ALA A 64 11.86 -1.80 8.02
C ALA A 64 10.56 -1.76 7.22
N ALA A 65 9.46 -2.13 7.86
CA ALA A 65 8.11 -2.03 7.30
C ALA A 65 7.15 -1.49 8.35
N HIS A 66 6.30 -0.53 7.96
CA HIS A 66 5.37 0.13 8.85
C HIS A 66 3.97 0.16 8.26
N ASP A 67 2.99 -0.19 9.09
CA ASP A 67 1.60 0.04 8.78
C ASP A 67 1.25 1.49 9.07
N ILE A 68 0.70 2.16 8.07
CA ILE A 68 0.18 3.50 8.23
C ILE A 68 -1.31 3.37 8.50
N ALA A 69 -1.67 3.53 9.77
CA ALA A 69 -3.05 3.65 10.17
C ALA A 69 -3.62 4.94 9.54
N THR A 70 -4.67 4.80 8.74
CA THR A 70 -5.54 5.93 8.47
C THR A 70 -6.28 6.19 9.77
N LEU A 71 -6.00 7.31 10.44
CA LEU A 71 -6.85 7.79 11.53
C LEU A 71 -8.29 7.76 11.01
N LEU A 72 -9.16 7.00 11.69
CA LEU A 72 -10.58 7.21 11.56
C LEU A 72 -10.79 8.67 11.95
N GLU A 73 -11.16 9.51 10.99
CA GLU A 73 -11.96 10.66 11.38
C GLU A 73 -13.28 10.05 11.88
N ASP A 74 -13.36 9.87 13.20
CA ASP A 74 -14.60 9.73 13.92
C ASP A 74 -15.41 11.00 13.63
N HIS A 75 -16.30 10.92 12.66
CA HIS A 75 -17.38 11.88 12.53
C HIS A 75 -18.51 11.39 13.43
N ALA A 76 -18.79 12.21 14.43
CA ALA A 76 -19.88 12.12 15.40
C ALA A 76 -21.27 11.95 14.75
#